data_AF-A0A8S3D649-F1
#
_entry.id   AF-A0A8S3D649-F1
#
_cell.length_a   1.000
_cell.length_b   1.000
_cell.length_c   1.000
_cell.angle_alpha   90.00
_cell.angle_beta   90.00
_cell.angle_gamma   90.00
#
_symmetry.space_group_name_H-M   'P 1'
#
loop_
_entity.id
_entity.type
_entity.pdbx_description
1 polymer ?
#
loop_
_entity_poly.entity_id
_entity_poly.type
_entity_poly.pdbx_seq_one_letter_code
_entity_poly.pdbx_strand_id
1 'polypeptide(L)'
;FSRIVVSKAQRASIRGELENQFPVVLNYIQFIISAYNQPDILAKMFSCLSKWLEFGIAIIRVESLFDYLFNSLNNENIFDDASNCIIVLFTSPDVMRYPAIFSRLLPYVLQLESILDQSLMIGDKEKSECITKLITQFGENLAQLIIQMAIAPNQQSQTLSHRFCCLIMVNIQLFCFLDKISFPI
;
A
#
# COMPACT_ATOMS: atom_id res chain seq x y z
N PHE A 1 -31.02 0.86 -19.82
CA PHE A 1 -29.87 1.60 -19.24
C PHE A 1 -29.26 2.50 -20.29
N SER A 2 -29.65 3.77 -20.31
CA SER A 2 -29.08 4.80 -21.19
C SER A 2 -27.62 5.01 -20.81
N ARG A 3 -26.69 4.70 -21.73
CA ARG A 3 -25.28 5.12 -21.59
C ARG A 3 -25.28 6.65 -21.62
N ILE A 4 -25.06 7.27 -20.47
CA ILE A 4 -24.82 8.71 -20.40
C ILE A 4 -23.51 8.96 -21.15
N VAL A 5 -23.61 9.50 -22.37
CA VAL A 5 -22.44 9.87 -23.17
C VAL A 5 -21.94 11.19 -22.62
N VAL A 6 -21.05 11.12 -21.63
CA VAL A 6 -20.42 12.31 -21.03
C VAL A 6 -19.27 12.76 -21.93
N SER A 7 -19.30 14.02 -22.38
CA SER A 7 -18.21 14.60 -23.17
C SER A 7 -16.89 14.59 -22.38
N LYS A 8 -15.75 14.65 -23.08
CA LYS A 8 -14.42 14.68 -22.41
C LYS A 8 -14.30 15.87 -21.46
N ALA A 9 -14.84 17.03 -21.84
CA ALA A 9 -14.83 18.23 -21.01
C ALA A 9 -15.70 18.08 -19.75
N GLN A 10 -16.91 17.53 -19.88
CA GLN A 10 -17.77 17.26 -18.72
C GLN A 10 -17.16 16.23 -17.78
N ARG A 11 -16.50 15.18 -18.31
CA ARG A 11 -15.76 14.21 -17.48
C ARG A 11 -14.62 14.86 -16.70
N ALA A 12 -13.87 15.75 -17.32
CA ALA A 12 -12.80 16.49 -16.65
C ALA A 12 -13.36 17.41 -15.55
N SER A 13 -14.47 18.10 -15.81
CA SER A 13 -15.15 18.95 -14.81
C SER A 13 -15.63 18.16 -13.60
N ILE A 14 -16.36 17.05 -13.84
CA ILE A 14 -16.83 16.15 -12.77
C ILE A 14 -15.65 15.60 -11.98
N ARG A 15 -14.55 15.24 -12.68
CA ARG A 15 -13.34 14.76 -12.01
C ARG A 15 -12.74 15.82 -11.09
N GLY A 16 -12.60 17.05 -11.56
CA GLY A 16 -12.10 18.16 -10.73
C GLY A 16 -12.98 18.43 -9.51
N GLU A 17 -14.31 18.40 -9.69
CA GLU A 17 -15.25 18.55 -8.56
C GLU A 17 -15.11 17.42 -7.54
N LEU A 18 -15.02 16.16 -7.99
CA LEU A 18 -14.83 15.01 -7.09
C LEU A 18 -13.49 15.08 -6.33
N GLU A 19 -12.41 15.47 -7.01
CA GLU A 19 -11.10 15.68 -6.37
C GLU A 19 -11.17 16.81 -5.32
N ASN A 20 -11.97 17.85 -5.56
CA ASN A 20 -12.19 18.94 -4.59
C ASN A 20 -13.01 18.50 -3.37
N GLN A 21 -13.91 17.53 -3.52
CA GLN A 21 -14.72 17.00 -2.43
C GLN A 21 -14.02 15.89 -1.64
N PHE A 22 -12.90 15.35 -2.13
CA PHE A 22 -12.17 14.30 -1.43
C PHE A 22 -11.82 14.61 0.04
N PRO A 23 -11.42 15.84 0.44
CA PRO A 23 -11.15 16.15 1.84
C PRO A 23 -12.35 15.89 2.77
N VAL A 24 -13.58 16.09 2.28
CA VAL A 24 -14.81 15.78 3.04
C VAL A 24 -14.93 14.27 3.27
N VAL A 25 -14.64 13.49 2.23
CA VAL A 25 -14.65 12.02 2.30
C VAL A 25 -13.55 11.52 3.23
N LEU A 26 -12.35 12.10 3.16
CA LEU A 26 -11.23 11.77 4.03
C LEU A 26 -11.58 12.01 5.51
N ASN A 27 -12.17 13.16 5.83
CA ASN A 27 -12.62 13.47 7.19
C ASN A 27 -13.67 12.46 7.67
N TYR A 28 -14.59 12.05 6.78
CA TYR A 28 -15.58 11.03 7.10
C TYR A 28 -14.95 9.65 7.34
N ILE A 29 -13.94 9.28 6.56
CA ILE A 29 -13.17 8.04 6.76
C ILE A 29 -12.45 8.07 8.12
N GLN A 30 -11.79 9.18 8.47
CA GLN A 30 -11.15 9.35 9.77
C GLN A 30 -12.15 9.30 10.94
N PHE A 31 -13.32 9.89 10.74
CA PHE A 31 -14.43 9.74 11.70
C PHE A 31 -14.86 8.28 11.84
N ILE A 32 -15.00 7.54 10.75
CA ILE A 32 -15.36 6.11 10.80
C ILE A 32 -14.32 5.33 11.60
N ILE A 33 -13.03 5.55 11.32
CA ILE A 33 -11.91 4.87 12.00
C ILE A 33 -11.96 5.11 13.52
N SER A 34 -12.28 6.33 13.95
CA SER A 34 -12.36 6.68 15.37
C SER A 34 -13.65 6.24 16.06
N ALA A 35 -14.77 6.22 15.34
CA ALA A 35 -16.09 5.95 15.90
C ALA A 35 -16.52 4.48 15.83
N TYR A 36 -16.02 3.71 14.86
CA TYR A 36 -16.44 2.34 14.59
C TYR A 36 -15.24 1.39 14.52
N ASN A 37 -15.24 0.37 15.37
CA ASN A 37 -14.25 -0.70 15.36
C ASN A 37 -14.81 -2.03 14.81
N GLN A 38 -15.86 -1.96 13.98
CA GLN A 38 -16.46 -3.15 13.38
C GLN A 38 -15.74 -3.51 12.08
N PRO A 39 -15.27 -4.75 11.91
CA PRO A 39 -14.44 -5.16 10.77
C PRO A 39 -15.16 -4.95 9.43
N ASP A 40 -16.47 -5.23 9.35
CA ASP A 40 -17.26 -5.03 8.12
C ASP A 40 -17.32 -3.58 7.65
N ILE A 41 -17.34 -2.63 8.60
CA ILE A 41 -17.36 -1.19 8.30
C ILE A 41 -15.98 -0.75 7.83
N LEU A 42 -14.92 -1.26 8.48
CA LEU A 42 -13.54 -0.98 8.13
C LEU A 42 -13.16 -1.55 6.75
N ALA A 43 -13.61 -2.77 6.43
CA ALA A 43 -13.45 -3.39 5.11
C ALA A 43 -14.06 -2.51 3.99
N LYS A 44 -15.30 -2.05 4.20
CA LYS A 44 -15.97 -1.11 3.27
C LYS A 44 -15.24 0.21 3.15
N MET A 45 -14.67 0.69 4.24
CA MET A 45 -13.86 1.92 4.26
C MET A 45 -12.59 1.74 3.41
N PHE A 46 -11.85 0.64 3.55
CA PHE A 46 -10.68 0.35 2.72
C PHE A 46 -11.05 0.18 1.25
N SER A 47 -12.14 -0.53 0.95
CA SER A 47 -12.65 -0.65 -0.43
C SER A 47 -13.01 0.72 -1.04
N CYS A 48 -13.58 1.63 -0.24
CA CYS A 48 -13.85 3.00 -0.66
C CYS A 48 -12.55 3.75 -0.95
N LEU A 49 -11.56 3.65 -0.06
CA LEU A 49 -10.26 4.29 -0.22
C LEU A 49 -9.51 3.79 -1.47
N SER A 50 -9.50 2.48 -1.73
CA SER A 50 -8.91 1.90 -2.93
C SER A 50 -9.50 2.51 -4.21
N LYS A 51 -10.82 2.65 -4.28
CA LYS A 51 -11.49 3.25 -5.45
C LYS A 51 -11.11 4.71 -5.67
N TRP A 52 -10.89 5.46 -4.59
CA TRP A 52 -10.42 6.85 -4.66
C TRP A 52 -8.95 6.95 -5.11
N LEU A 53 -8.11 5.99 -4.73
CA LEU A 53 -6.74 5.88 -5.20
C LEU A 53 -6.69 5.49 -6.69
N GLU A 54 -7.49 4.51 -7.12
CA GLU A 54 -7.64 4.13 -8.53
C GLU A 54 -8.19 5.26 -9.40
N PHE A 55 -9.08 6.09 -8.83
CA PHE A 55 -9.57 7.31 -9.48
C PHE A 55 -8.45 8.32 -9.76
N GLY A 56 -7.34 8.23 -9.01
CA GLY A 56 -6.12 9.01 -9.21
C GLY A 56 -6.00 10.20 -8.27
N ILE A 57 -6.55 10.10 -7.05
CA ILE A 57 -6.23 11.06 -5.99
C ILE A 57 -4.77 10.97 -5.62
N ALA A 58 -4.17 12.13 -5.39
CA ALA A 58 -2.78 12.19 -5.01
C ALA A 58 -2.51 11.50 -3.67
N ILE A 59 -1.46 10.68 -3.65
CA ILE A 59 -1.07 9.87 -2.50
C ILE A 59 -0.81 10.73 -1.25
N ILE A 60 -0.39 11.99 -1.42
CA ILE A 60 -0.22 12.95 -0.31
C ILE A 60 -1.49 13.21 0.48
N ARG A 61 -2.66 13.09 -0.15
CA ARG A 61 -3.93 13.37 0.51
C ARG A 61 -4.36 12.25 1.46
N VAL A 62 -3.82 11.05 1.29
CA VAL A 62 -4.16 9.89 2.13
C VAL A 62 -3.08 9.56 3.16
N GLU A 63 -2.01 10.35 3.21
CA GLU A 63 -0.85 10.11 4.09
C GLU A 63 -1.24 9.95 5.57
N SER A 64 -2.20 10.74 6.04
CA SER A 64 -2.73 10.65 7.41
C SER A 64 -3.33 9.29 7.80
N LEU A 65 -3.63 8.43 6.81
CA LEU A 65 -4.20 7.10 7.03
C LEU A 65 -3.14 6.00 7.02
N PHE A 66 -1.87 6.29 6.72
CA PHE A 66 -0.85 5.25 6.56
C PHE A 66 -0.64 4.46 7.84
N ASP A 67 -0.50 5.13 8.99
CA ASP A 67 -0.38 4.45 10.28
C ASP A 67 -1.52 3.45 10.50
N TYR A 68 -2.76 3.89 10.27
CA TYR A 68 -3.92 3.03 10.45
C TYR A 68 -3.95 1.86 9.45
N LEU A 69 -3.67 2.13 8.17
CA LEU A 69 -3.68 1.17 7.10
C LEU A 69 -2.65 0.04 7.31
N PHE A 70 -1.41 0.39 7.66
CA PHE A 70 -0.36 -0.59 7.91
C PHE A 70 -0.59 -1.36 9.23
N ASN A 71 -1.06 -0.68 10.28
CA ASN A 71 -1.42 -1.36 11.54
C ASN A 71 -2.56 -2.36 11.36
N SER A 72 -3.47 -2.11 10.40
CA SER A 72 -4.60 -3.00 10.09
C SER A 72 -4.18 -4.37 9.55
N LEU A 73 -2.95 -4.50 9.01
CA LEU A 73 -2.40 -5.80 8.58
C LEU A 73 -2.18 -6.79 9.74
N ASN A 74 -2.19 -6.33 10.97
CA ASN A 74 -2.15 -7.22 12.14
C ASN A 74 -3.50 -7.84 12.46
N ASN A 75 -4.61 -7.29 11.94
CA ASN A 75 -5.96 -7.79 12.18
C ASN A 75 -6.41 -8.69 11.03
N GLU A 76 -6.54 -9.99 11.31
CA GLU A 76 -6.92 -11.01 10.33
C GLU A 76 -8.25 -10.72 9.62
N ASN A 77 -9.23 -10.10 10.32
CA ASN A 77 -10.56 -9.85 9.75
C ASN A 77 -10.59 -8.76 8.67
N ILE A 78 -9.57 -7.92 8.60
CA ILE A 78 -9.48 -6.79 7.66
C ILE A 78 -8.19 -6.85 6.83
N PHE A 79 -7.44 -7.96 6.94
CA PHE A 79 -6.14 -8.13 6.32
C PHE A 79 -6.21 -8.04 4.80
N ASP A 80 -7.16 -8.73 4.18
CA ASP A 80 -7.33 -8.77 2.72
C ASP A 80 -7.71 -7.39 2.16
N ASP A 81 -8.62 -6.68 2.83
CA ASP A 81 -9.03 -5.34 2.41
C ASP A 81 -7.90 -4.31 2.57
N ALA A 82 -7.17 -4.37 3.68
CA ALA A 82 -6.03 -3.49 3.95
C ALA A 82 -4.87 -3.76 2.98
N SER A 83 -4.51 -5.04 2.77
CA SER A 83 -3.45 -5.43 1.84
C SER A 83 -3.78 -5.01 0.41
N ASN A 84 -5.01 -5.24 -0.06
CA ASN A 84 -5.45 -4.79 -1.37
C ASN A 84 -5.36 -3.25 -1.51
N CYS A 85 -5.79 -2.51 -0.49
CA CYS A 85 -5.66 -1.04 -0.49
C CYS A 85 -4.20 -0.58 -0.56
N ILE A 86 -3.27 -1.27 0.10
CA ILE A 86 -1.84 -0.97 0.04
C ILE A 86 -1.26 -1.29 -1.35
N ILE A 87 -1.66 -2.40 -1.98
CA ILE A 87 -1.26 -2.72 -3.37
C ILE A 87 -1.68 -1.59 -4.31
N VAL A 88 -2.93 -1.14 -4.22
CA VAL A 88 -3.45 -0.03 -5.03
C VAL A 88 -2.65 1.26 -4.78
N LEU A 89 -2.26 1.51 -3.54
CA LEU A 89 -1.44 2.65 -3.17
C LEU A 89 -0.04 2.58 -3.80
N PHE A 90 0.61 1.42 -3.80
CA PHE A 90 1.95 1.24 -4.38
C PHE A 90 1.97 1.23 -5.91
N THR A 91 0.89 0.76 -6.53
CA THR A 91 0.73 0.74 -7.99
C THR A 91 0.25 2.07 -8.57
N SER A 92 -0.04 3.06 -7.71
CA SER A 92 -0.46 4.38 -8.16
C SER A 92 0.66 5.08 -8.94
N PRO A 93 0.42 5.54 -10.18
CA PRO A 93 1.43 6.22 -11.00
C PRO A 93 1.89 7.56 -10.39
N ASP A 94 1.16 8.06 -9.39
CA ASP A 94 1.43 9.32 -8.70
C ASP A 94 2.56 9.19 -7.65
N VAL A 95 2.91 7.97 -7.23
CA VAL A 95 3.95 7.76 -6.18
C VAL A 95 5.32 8.30 -6.64
N MET A 96 5.64 8.18 -7.93
CA MET A 96 6.86 8.73 -8.54
C MET A 96 6.93 10.25 -8.53
N ARG A 97 5.80 10.95 -8.41
CA ARG A 97 5.74 12.42 -8.37
C ARG A 97 6.02 12.99 -6.99
N TYR A 98 5.93 12.17 -5.93
CA TYR A 98 6.10 12.61 -4.54
C TYR A 98 7.18 11.79 -3.81
N PRO A 99 8.47 11.95 -4.17
CA PRO A 99 9.58 11.20 -3.56
C PRO A 99 9.72 11.41 -2.05
N ALA A 100 9.25 12.55 -1.52
CA ALA A 100 9.26 12.81 -0.08
C ALA A 100 8.24 11.95 0.70
N ILE A 101 7.15 11.51 0.06
CA ILE A 101 6.18 10.59 0.68
C ILE A 101 6.74 9.18 0.66
N PHE A 102 7.46 8.84 -0.41
CA PHE A 102 8.12 7.55 -0.53
C PHE A 102 9.11 7.28 0.62
N SER A 103 9.96 8.26 0.96
CA SER A 103 10.88 8.12 2.09
C SER A 103 10.16 7.92 3.43
N ARG A 104 8.91 8.41 3.55
CA ARG A 104 8.05 8.19 4.73
C ARG A 104 7.26 6.89 4.68
N LEU A 105 7.01 6.32 3.50
CA LEU A 105 6.40 4.99 3.33
C LEU A 105 7.39 3.86 3.64
N LEU A 106 8.67 4.08 3.36
CA LEU A 106 9.72 3.06 3.49
C LEU A 106 9.81 2.44 4.90
N PRO A 107 9.74 3.19 6.02
CA PRO A 107 9.66 2.61 7.36
C PRO A 107 8.48 1.67 7.57
N TYR A 108 7.30 1.96 7.00
CA TYR A 108 6.12 1.09 7.14
C TYR A 108 6.31 -0.24 6.41
N VAL A 109 6.93 -0.21 5.23
CA VAL A 109 7.25 -1.43 4.48
C VAL A 109 8.29 -2.27 5.22
N LEU A 110 9.27 -1.63 5.88
CA LEU A 110 10.21 -2.35 6.74
C LEU A 110 9.54 -2.98 7.96
N GLN A 111 8.43 -2.43 8.47
CA GLN A 111 7.67 -3.06 9.56
C GLN A 111 6.99 -4.36 9.11
N LEU A 112 6.68 -4.51 7.82
CA LEU A 112 6.11 -5.74 7.26
C LEU A 112 7.05 -6.94 7.40
N GLU A 113 8.36 -6.73 7.49
CA GLU A 113 9.36 -7.77 7.77
C GLU A 113 8.99 -8.56 9.04
N SER A 114 8.62 -7.85 10.10
CA SER A 114 8.24 -8.48 11.37
C SER A 114 6.94 -9.29 11.26
N ILE A 115 5.98 -8.84 10.44
CA ILE A 115 4.73 -9.56 10.18
C ILE A 115 5.02 -10.81 9.34
N LEU A 116 5.92 -10.70 8.36
CA LEU A 116 6.37 -11.83 7.54
C LEU A 116 7.03 -12.90 8.41
N ASP A 117 7.99 -12.52 9.25
CA ASP A 117 8.68 -13.45 10.16
C ASP A 117 7.68 -14.18 11.07
N GLN A 118 6.72 -13.46 11.65
CA GLN A 118 5.67 -14.06 12.48
C GLN A 118 4.79 -15.04 11.68
N SER A 119 4.36 -14.67 10.48
CA SER A 119 3.54 -15.55 9.63
C SER A 119 4.28 -16.83 9.22
N LEU A 120 5.59 -16.74 8.96
CA LEU A 120 6.44 -17.89 8.65
C LEU A 120 6.61 -18.81 9.86
N MET A 121 6.77 -18.25 11.07
CA MET A 121 6.86 -19.05 12.30
C MET A 121 5.56 -19.79 12.63
N ILE A 122 4.41 -19.18 12.37
CA ILE A 122 3.09 -19.77 12.58
C ILE A 122 2.72 -20.76 11.45
N GLY A 123 3.39 -20.67 10.30
CA GLY A 123 3.13 -21.50 9.13
C GLY A 123 1.94 -21.02 8.29
N ASP A 124 1.54 -19.75 8.45
CA ASP A 124 0.46 -19.13 7.67
C ASP A 124 0.96 -18.76 6.27
N LYS A 125 0.77 -19.69 5.34
CA LYS A 125 1.23 -19.54 3.94
C LYS A 125 0.53 -18.39 3.23
N GLU A 126 -0.77 -18.22 3.42
CA GLU A 126 -1.55 -17.19 2.70
C GLU A 126 -1.10 -15.78 3.11
N LYS A 127 -0.94 -15.55 4.41
CA LYS A 127 -0.45 -14.27 4.93
C LYS A 127 0.99 -14.01 4.52
N SER A 128 1.88 -15.00 4.62
CA SER A 128 3.29 -14.86 4.22
C SER A 128 3.43 -14.55 2.72
N GLU A 129 2.64 -15.20 1.86
CA GLU A 129 2.63 -14.95 0.42
C GLU A 129 2.09 -13.54 0.10
N CYS A 130 1.03 -13.11 0.78
CA CYS A 130 0.45 -11.78 0.59
C CYS A 130 1.41 -10.67 1.01
N ILE A 131 2.06 -10.79 2.17
CA ILE A 131 3.09 -9.84 2.62
C ILE A 131 4.30 -9.84 1.68
N THR A 132 4.75 -11.00 1.20
CA THR A 132 5.85 -11.09 0.22
C THR A 132 5.49 -10.39 -1.09
N LYS A 133 4.24 -10.54 -1.57
CA LYS A 133 3.73 -9.83 -2.76
C LYS A 133 3.71 -8.32 -2.53
N LEU A 134 3.28 -7.85 -1.36
CA LEU A 134 3.28 -6.42 -1.01
C LEU A 134 4.70 -5.82 -1.06
N ILE A 135 5.67 -6.49 -0.43
CA ILE A 135 7.06 -6.04 -0.40
C ILE A 135 7.65 -6.02 -1.83
N THR A 136 7.37 -7.07 -2.62
CA THR A 136 7.82 -7.16 -4.01
C THR A 136 7.21 -6.05 -4.87
N GLN A 137 5.90 -5.82 -4.78
CA GLN A 137 5.20 -4.76 -5.53
C GLN A 137 5.72 -3.37 -5.18
N PHE A 138 6.00 -3.11 -3.90
CA PHE A 138 6.63 -1.86 -3.49
C PHE A 138 8.03 -1.70 -4.10
N GLY A 139 8.83 -2.77 -4.07
CA GLY A 139 10.16 -2.82 -4.65
C GLY A 139 10.18 -2.57 -6.15
N GLU A 140 9.32 -3.26 -6.91
CA GLU A 140 9.22 -3.16 -8.37
C GLU A 140 8.79 -1.77 -8.81
N ASN A 141 7.70 -1.25 -8.22
CA ASN A 141 7.13 0.03 -8.65
C ASN A 141 8.01 1.22 -8.27
N LEU A 142 8.87 1.07 -7.26
CA LEU A 142 9.60 2.18 -6.64
C LEU A 142 11.12 1.98 -6.65
N ALA A 143 11.61 0.96 -7.37
CA ALA A 143 13.03 0.65 -7.53
C ALA A 143 13.84 1.89 -7.93
N GLN A 144 13.32 2.70 -8.85
CA GLN A 144 14.00 3.91 -9.30
C GLN A 144 14.16 4.94 -8.16
N LEU A 145 13.17 5.11 -7.29
CA LEU A 145 13.27 6.01 -6.13
C LEU A 145 14.24 5.45 -5.07
N ILE A 146 14.24 4.14 -4.86
CA ILE A 146 15.16 3.47 -3.94
C ILE A 146 16.61 3.66 -4.39
N ILE A 147 16.89 3.51 -5.69
CA ILE A 147 18.22 3.74 -6.25
C ILE A 147 18.61 5.21 -6.08
N GLN A 148 17.70 6.15 -6.32
CA GLN A 148 17.97 7.58 -6.07
C GLN A 148 18.29 7.86 -4.60
N MET A 149 17.59 7.21 -3.66
CA MET A 149 17.87 7.31 -2.22
C MET A 149 19.22 6.70 -1.82
N ALA A 150 19.62 5.61 -2.48
CA ALA A 150 20.91 4.97 -2.24
C ALA A 150 22.10 5.82 -2.71
N ILE A 151 21.90 6.63 -3.76
CA ILE A 151 22.93 7.52 -4.31
C ILE A 151 22.93 8.89 -3.62
N ALA A 152 21.80 9.28 -3.00
CA ALA A 152 21.68 10.57 -2.31
C ALA A 152 22.69 10.70 -1.16
N PRO A 153 23.27 11.90 -0.90
CA PRO A 153 24.27 12.11 0.14
C PRO A 153 23.71 12.04 1.58
N ASN A 154 22.40 11.81 1.75
CA ASN A 154 21.75 11.71 3.05
C ASN A 154 21.91 10.30 3.65
N GLN A 155 22.65 10.20 4.76
CA GLN A 155 22.90 8.92 5.47
C GLN A 155 21.62 8.18 5.89
N GLN A 156 20.54 8.89 6.22
CA GLN A 156 19.27 8.24 6.59
C GLN A 156 18.63 7.56 5.39
N SER A 157 18.59 8.23 4.24
CA SER A 157 18.04 7.66 2.99
C SER A 157 18.82 6.43 2.54
N GLN A 158 20.16 6.47 2.64
CA GLN A 158 21.04 5.36 2.30
C GLN A 158 20.83 4.15 3.21
N THR A 159 20.66 4.38 4.52
CA THR A 159 20.43 3.31 5.50
C THR A 159 19.09 2.62 5.23
N LEU A 160 18.04 3.40 4.96
CA LEU A 160 16.72 2.85 4.65
C LEU A 160 16.72 2.08 3.32
N SER A 161 17.37 2.60 2.28
CA SER A 161 17.49 1.89 1.00
C SER A 161 18.29 0.59 1.16
N HIS A 162 19.37 0.60 1.94
CA HIS A 162 20.16 -0.60 2.20
C HIS A 162 19.34 -1.68 2.93
N ARG A 163 18.63 -1.29 4.00
CA ARG A 163 17.74 -2.22 4.72
C ARG A 163 16.66 -2.80 3.83
N PHE A 164 16.07 -1.98 2.96
CA PHE A 164 15.07 -2.45 2.02
C PHE A 164 15.64 -3.41 0.97
N CYS A 165 16.85 -3.15 0.44
CA CYS A 165 17.54 -4.10 -0.43
C CYS A 165 17.82 -5.44 0.27
N CYS A 166 18.22 -5.43 1.54
CA CYS A 166 18.36 -6.65 2.34
C CYS A 166 17.03 -7.40 2.48
N LEU A 167 15.94 -6.68 2.78
CA LEU A 167 14.60 -7.25 2.88
C LEU A 167 14.15 -7.91 1.56
N ILE A 168 14.38 -7.27 0.42
CA ILE A 168 14.09 -7.87 -0.89
C ILE A 168 14.91 -9.14 -1.11
N MET A 169 16.21 -9.13 -0.81
CA MET A 169 17.04 -10.32 -0.99
C MET A 169 16.55 -11.50 -0.14
N VAL A 170 16.13 -11.23 1.11
CA VAL A 170 15.52 -12.24 1.99
C VAL A 170 14.19 -12.73 1.43
N ASN A 171 13.33 -11.83 0.93
CA ASN A 171 12.05 -12.19 0.29
C ASN A 171 12.25 -13.06 -0.96
N ILE A 172 13.23 -12.75 -1.82
CA ILE A 172 13.55 -13.57 -3.02
C ILE A 172 14.03 -14.96 -2.59
N GLN A 173 14.89 -15.03 -1.57
CA GLN A 173 15.35 -16.32 -1.03
C GLN A 173 14.19 -17.15 -0.45
N LEU A 174 13.28 -16.51 0.29
CA LEU A 174 12.06 -17.12 0.82
C LEU A 174 11.12 -17.59 -0.28
N PHE A 175 10.90 -16.79 -1.32
CA PHE A 175 10.07 -17.17 -2.46
C PHE A 175 10.65 -18.40 -3.17
N CYS A 176 11.95 -18.41 -3.46
CA CYS A 176 12.64 -19.57 -4.01
C CYS A 176 12.62 -20.79 -3.08
N PHE A 177 12.54 -20.60 -1.77
CA PHE A 177 12.45 -21.68 -0.79
C PHE A 177 11.02 -22.24 -0.67
N LEU A 178 10.01 -21.37 -0.67
CA LEU A 178 8.59 -21.74 -0.68
C LEU A 178 8.19 -22.45 -1.98
N ASP A 179 8.69 -22.00 -3.14
CA ASP A 179 8.49 -22.69 -4.42
C ASP A 179 9.13 -24.09 -4.43
N LYS A 180 10.27 -24.26 -3.76
CA LYS A 180 10.90 -25.58 -3.58
C LYS A 180 10.12 -26.49 -2.62
N ILE A 181 9.39 -25.93 -1.65
CA ILE A 181 8.53 -26.69 -0.74
C ILE A 181 7.18 -27.06 -1.41
N SER A 182 6.77 -26.32 -2.44
CA SER A 182 5.55 -26.60 -3.22
C SER A 182 5.67 -27.72 -4.26
N PHE A 183 6.82 -28.39 -4.37
CA PHE A 183 6.94 -29.67 -5.08
C PHE A 183 7.40 -30.79 -4.13
N PRO A 184 6.44 -31.56 -3.62
CA PRO A 184 6.57 -33.00 -3.63
C PRO A 184 5.29 -33.61 -4.21
N ILE A 185 5.30 -33.92 -5.50
CA ILE A 185 4.50 -35.00 -6.09
C ILE A 185 5.48 -35.84 -6.91
#